data_AF-A0A3L7UIV2-F1
#
_entry.id   AF-A0A3L7UIV2-F1
#
_cell.length_a   1.000
_cell.length_b   1.000
_cell.length_c   1.000
_cell.angle_alpha   90.00
_cell.angle_beta   90.00
_cell.angle_gamma   90.00
#
_symmetry.space_group_name_H-M   'P 1'
#
loop_
_entity.id
_entity.type
_entity.pdbx_description
1 polymer ?
#
loop_
_entity_poly.entity_id
_entity_poly.type
_entity_poly.pdbx_seq_one_letter_code
_entity_poly.pdbx_strand_id
1 'polypeptide(L)'
;MGQHTVEPSITAACGFLTAVDSPPHGLFGGYLLVDMAGRPLEFHCTAPLKVSRAQQILYGATLHSHLHGQQIGATLLAEGTLQPQVVLTDLESMLHVRPHTKLPVALVVRRDTPPTASSFYVGTACVSPPSDHPEHASQLRAAIETLVASVDLCEPFERIRAAIEEAQRH
;
A
#
# COMPACT_ATOMS: atom_id res chain seq x y z
N MET A 1 41.30 8.52 -19.56
CA MET A 1 40.13 9.23 -19.00
C MET A 1 38.94 8.29 -19.02
N GLY A 2 38.72 7.58 -17.91
CA GLY A 2 37.62 6.63 -17.79
C GLY A 2 36.30 7.37 -17.68
N GLN A 3 35.37 7.07 -18.59
CA GLN A 3 33.99 7.53 -18.51
C GLN A 3 33.33 6.73 -17.39
N HIS A 4 32.98 7.41 -16.29
CA HIS A 4 32.05 6.85 -15.30
C HIS A 4 30.67 6.83 -15.96
N THR A 5 30.25 5.66 -16.42
CA THR A 5 28.84 5.39 -16.70
C THR A 5 28.12 5.49 -15.36
N VAL A 6 27.41 6.60 -15.14
CA VAL A 6 26.51 6.74 -14.00
C VAL A 6 25.36 5.77 -14.26
N GLU A 7 25.40 4.60 -13.63
CA GLU A 7 24.23 3.72 -13.57
C GLU A 7 23.05 4.52 -13.00
N PRO A 8 21.83 4.40 -13.57
CA PRO A 8 20.68 5.12 -13.04
C PRO A 8 20.52 4.74 -11.58
N SER A 9 20.64 5.73 -10.70
CA SER A 9 20.46 5.55 -9.26
C SER A 9 19.01 5.12 -9.06
N ILE A 10 18.77 3.84 -8.77
CA ILE A 10 17.44 3.34 -8.46
C ILE A 10 16.97 4.13 -7.25
N THR A 11 15.98 5.00 -7.44
CA THR A 11 15.43 5.79 -6.34
C THR A 11 14.71 4.82 -5.41
N ALA A 12 15.20 4.70 -4.18
CA ALA A 12 14.53 3.92 -3.14
C ALA A 12 13.13 4.50 -2.90
N ALA A 13 12.13 3.66 -3.07
CA ALA A 13 10.73 4.06 -2.99
C ALA A 13 9.93 3.07 -2.15
N CYS A 14 8.89 3.58 -1.49
CA CYS A 14 7.89 2.80 -0.77
C CYS A 14 6.52 3.07 -1.37
N GLY A 15 5.75 2.00 -1.59
CA GLY A 15 4.39 2.07 -2.08
C GLY A 15 3.40 2.08 -0.92
N PHE A 16 2.32 2.84 -1.05
CA PHE A 16 1.22 2.93 -0.10
C PHE A 16 -0.07 2.62 -0.83
N LEU A 17 -0.77 1.57 -0.41
CA LEU A 17 -1.97 1.05 -1.05
C LEU A 17 -3.14 1.08 -0.05
N THR A 18 -4.26 1.70 -0.44
CA THR A 18 -5.47 1.71 0.39
C THR A 18 -6.73 1.72 -0.47
N ALA A 19 -7.88 1.58 0.17
CA ALA A 19 -9.19 1.71 -0.45
C ALA A 19 -10.08 2.69 0.33
N VAL A 20 -11.00 3.33 -0.39
CA VAL A 20 -11.94 4.32 0.12
C VAL A 20 -13.33 3.91 -0.31
N ASP A 21 -14.20 3.64 0.67
CA ASP A 21 -15.62 3.41 0.41
C ASP A 21 -16.32 4.77 0.29
N SER A 22 -17.00 4.99 -0.83
CA SER A 22 -17.81 6.17 -1.07
C SER A 22 -19.25 5.71 -1.30
N PRO A 23 -20.17 5.90 -0.34
CA PRO A 23 -21.57 5.49 -0.49
C PRO A 23 -22.25 5.91 -1.82
N PRO A 24 -22.02 7.12 -2.38
CA PRO A 24 -22.62 7.50 -3.66
C PRO A 24 -21.95 6.86 -4.89
N HIS A 25 -20.66 6.54 -4.84
CA HIS A 25 -19.87 6.23 -6.04
C HIS A 25 -19.34 4.78 -6.08
N GLY A 26 -19.30 4.10 -4.95
CA GLY A 26 -18.73 2.76 -4.78
C GLY A 26 -17.34 2.82 -4.14
N LEU A 27 -16.58 1.75 -4.33
CA LEU A 27 -15.27 1.57 -3.75
C LEU A 27 -14.18 2.09 -4.69
N PHE A 28 -13.22 2.82 -4.16
CA PHE A 28 -12.03 3.28 -4.88
C PHE A 28 -10.79 2.66 -4.28
N GLY A 29 -9.81 2.35 -5.12
CA GLY A 29 -8.46 2.08 -4.70
C GLY A 29 -7.55 3.27 -4.97
N GLY A 30 -6.52 3.44 -4.14
CA GLY A 30 -5.45 4.37 -4.42
C GLY A 30 -4.08 3.79 -4.08
N TYR A 31 -3.10 4.12 -4.90
CA TYR A 31 -1.73 3.68 -4.79
C TYR A 31 -0.80 4.87 -4.97
N LEU A 32 0.01 5.15 -3.95
CA LEU A 32 0.96 6.25 -3.92
C LEU A 32 2.36 5.70 -3.71
N LEU A 33 3.30 6.04 -4.59
CA LEU A 33 4.72 5.80 -4.34
C LEU A 33 5.34 7.07 -3.80
N VAL A 34 6.18 6.92 -2.79
CA VAL A 34 7.00 8.00 -2.26
C VAL A 34 8.46 7.60 -2.23
N ASP A 35 9.35 8.58 -2.38
CA ASP A 35 10.76 8.41 -2.06
C ASP A 35 10.99 8.33 -0.54
N MET A 36 12.24 8.09 -0.14
CA MET A 36 12.62 8.02 1.27
C MET A 36 12.50 9.35 2.04
N ALA A 37 12.28 10.46 1.34
CA ALA A 37 11.99 11.77 1.92
C ALA A 37 10.47 12.08 1.97
N GLY A 38 9.61 11.14 1.55
CA GLY A 38 8.15 11.29 1.55
C GLY A 38 7.55 12.00 0.33
N ARG A 39 8.38 12.35 -0.66
CA ARG A 39 7.91 13.06 -1.86
C ARG A 39 7.16 12.09 -2.77
N PRO A 40 5.98 12.48 -3.29
CA PRO A 40 5.26 11.65 -4.25
C PRO A 40 6.09 11.44 -5.53
N LEU A 41 6.19 10.18 -5.97
CA LEU A 41 6.81 9.79 -7.23
C LEU A 41 5.74 9.44 -8.28
N GLU A 42 4.77 8.61 -7.89
CA GLU A 42 3.65 8.16 -8.72
C GLU A 42 2.38 8.13 -7.89
N PHE A 43 1.24 8.42 -8.52
CA PHE A 43 -0.08 8.25 -7.91
C PHE A 43 -1.04 7.65 -8.93
N HIS A 44 -1.71 6.58 -8.51
CA HIS A 44 -2.72 5.86 -9.29
C HIS A 44 -3.99 5.71 -8.45
N CYS A 45 -5.15 5.78 -9.11
CA CYS A 45 -6.44 5.48 -8.48
C CYS A 45 -7.31 4.68 -9.45
N THR A 46 -8.10 3.76 -8.92
CA THR A 46 -9.04 3.01 -9.76
C THR A 46 -10.22 3.89 -10.13
N ALA A 47 -10.88 3.56 -11.24
CA ALA A 47 -12.28 3.97 -11.44
C ALA A 47 -13.16 3.45 -10.27
N PRO A 48 -14.35 4.02 -10.02
CA PRO A 48 -15.24 3.53 -8.98
C PRO A 48 -15.70 2.08 -9.25
N LEU A 49 -15.46 1.18 -8.30
CA LEU A 49 -15.96 -0.19 -8.33
C LEU A 49 -17.33 -0.26 -7.62
N LYS A 50 -18.37 -0.55 -8.39
CA LYS A 50 -19.72 -0.80 -7.86
C LYS A 50 -19.92 -2.28 -7.64
N VAL A 51 -20.22 -2.66 -6.40
CA VAL A 51 -20.54 -4.04 -6.04
C VAL A 51 -22.04 -4.25 -6.16
N SER A 52 -22.45 -5.18 -7.03
CA SER A 52 -23.85 -5.55 -7.16
C SER A 52 -24.36 -6.34 -5.94
N ARG A 53 -25.67 -6.30 -5.70
CA ARG A 53 -26.29 -7.12 -4.65
C ARG A 53 -26.06 -8.62 -4.84
N ALA A 54 -26.05 -9.09 -6.08
CA ALA A 54 -25.73 -10.48 -6.40
C ALA A 54 -24.30 -10.83 -5.98
N GLN A 55 -23.31 -10.00 -6.28
CA GLN A 55 -21.92 -10.20 -5.84
C GLN A 55 -21.82 -10.21 -4.32
N GLN A 56 -22.49 -9.29 -3.61
CA GLN A 56 -22.49 -9.29 -2.14
C GLN A 56 -23.00 -10.62 -1.58
N ILE A 57 -24.07 -11.18 -2.15
CA ILE A 57 -24.64 -12.47 -1.72
C ILE A 57 -23.70 -13.63 -2.04
N LEU A 58 -23.14 -13.66 -3.25
CA LEU A 58 -22.33 -14.78 -3.73
C LEU A 58 -20.95 -14.85 -3.05
N TYR A 59 -20.31 -13.71 -2.84
CA TYR A 59 -18.99 -13.66 -2.20
C TYR A 59 -19.08 -13.68 -0.68
N GLY A 60 -20.14 -13.12 -0.09
CA GLY A 60 -20.33 -13.07 1.35
C GLY A 60 -19.08 -12.52 2.07
N ALA A 61 -18.52 -13.32 2.99
CA ALA A 61 -17.37 -12.92 3.80
C ALA A 61 -16.07 -12.71 3.00
N THR A 62 -15.95 -13.27 1.79
CA THR A 62 -14.73 -13.13 0.96
C THR A 62 -14.79 -11.91 0.03
N LEU A 63 -15.86 -11.12 0.11
CA LEU A 63 -16.03 -9.97 -0.78
C LEU A 63 -14.87 -8.98 -0.65
N HIS A 64 -14.55 -8.51 0.56
CA HIS A 64 -13.51 -7.50 0.74
C HIS A 64 -12.12 -8.01 0.37
N SER A 65 -11.79 -9.28 0.62
CA SER A 65 -10.50 -9.83 0.18
C SER A 65 -10.40 -9.93 -1.34
N HIS A 66 -11.49 -10.27 -2.02
CA HIS A 66 -11.53 -10.26 -3.48
C HIS A 66 -11.44 -8.82 -4.06
N LEU A 67 -12.24 -7.90 -3.53
CA LEU A 67 -12.25 -6.50 -3.98
C LEU A 67 -10.90 -5.82 -3.73
N HIS A 68 -10.42 -5.83 -2.49
CA HIS A 68 -9.18 -5.17 -2.11
C HIS A 68 -7.97 -5.90 -2.69
N GLY A 69 -7.84 -7.21 -2.49
CA GLY A 69 -6.67 -7.95 -2.93
C GLY A 69 -6.53 -8.03 -4.44
N GLN A 70 -7.55 -8.55 -5.12
CA GLN A 70 -7.47 -8.87 -6.54
C GLN A 70 -7.90 -7.71 -7.43
N GLN A 71 -9.08 -7.12 -7.21
CA GLN A 71 -9.61 -6.14 -8.16
C GLN A 71 -8.94 -4.76 -8.04
N ILE A 72 -8.63 -4.34 -6.81
CA ILE A 72 -8.01 -3.04 -6.54
C ILE A 72 -6.48 -3.19 -6.47
N GLY A 73 -5.99 -3.99 -5.53
CA GLY A 73 -4.57 -4.07 -5.22
C GLY A 73 -3.75 -4.57 -6.40
N ALA A 74 -4.13 -5.70 -6.99
CA ALA A 74 -3.38 -6.25 -8.13
C ALA A 74 -3.41 -5.32 -9.36
N THR A 75 -4.55 -4.68 -9.62
CA THR A 75 -4.68 -3.70 -10.71
C THR A 75 -3.74 -2.51 -10.49
N LEU A 76 -3.80 -1.86 -9.33
CA LEU A 76 -2.98 -0.69 -9.04
C LEU A 76 -1.48 -0.99 -9.04
N LEU A 77 -1.08 -2.15 -8.50
CA LEU A 77 0.32 -2.56 -8.52
C LEU A 77 0.82 -2.87 -9.94
N ALA A 78 -0.07 -3.31 -10.84
CA ALA A 78 0.27 -3.54 -12.24
C ALA A 78 0.34 -2.23 -13.05
N GLU A 79 -0.33 -1.17 -12.61
CA GLU A 79 -0.28 0.16 -13.24
C GLU A 79 0.99 0.96 -12.88
N GLY A 80 1.57 0.70 -11.70
CA GLY A 80 2.79 1.36 -11.26
C GLY A 80 3.98 1.05 -12.18
N THR A 81 4.77 2.07 -12.52
CA THR A 81 5.93 1.89 -13.41
C THR A 81 7.24 1.77 -12.64
N LEU A 82 7.28 2.30 -11.42
CA LEU A 82 8.38 2.12 -10.49
C LEU A 82 8.14 0.90 -9.58
N GLN A 83 9.21 0.17 -9.26
CA GLN A 83 9.16 -0.94 -8.30
C GLN A 83 9.58 -0.44 -6.91
N PRO A 84 8.65 -0.35 -5.94
CA PRO A 84 9.01 0.01 -4.58
C PRO A 84 9.71 -1.17 -3.89
N GLN A 85 10.45 -0.88 -2.82
CA GLN A 85 11.06 -1.89 -1.97
C GLN A 85 10.01 -2.64 -1.13
N VAL A 86 8.91 -1.98 -0.81
CA VAL A 86 7.78 -2.50 -0.02
C VAL A 86 6.49 -1.80 -0.43
N VAL A 87 5.38 -2.52 -0.35
CA VAL A 87 4.03 -1.96 -0.35
C VAL A 87 3.45 -2.00 1.06
N LEU A 88 3.00 -0.86 1.55
CA LEU A 88 2.35 -0.71 2.84
C LEU A 88 0.84 -0.55 2.61
N THR A 89 0.03 -1.14 3.48
CA THR A 89 -1.43 -0.96 3.48
C THR A 89 -1.93 -0.73 4.89
N ASP A 90 -2.98 0.05 5.06
CA ASP A 90 -3.69 0.22 6.33
C ASP A 90 -4.98 -0.62 6.44
N LEU A 91 -5.23 -1.48 5.45
CA LEU A 91 -6.39 -2.37 5.40
C LEU A 91 -5.94 -3.84 5.43
N GLU A 92 -6.45 -4.60 6.40
CA GLU A 92 -6.16 -6.03 6.55
C GLU A 92 -6.64 -6.85 5.36
N SER A 93 -7.83 -6.55 4.83
CA SER A 93 -8.37 -7.22 3.63
C SER A 93 -7.50 -6.98 2.39
N MET A 94 -6.77 -5.88 2.31
CA MET A 94 -5.83 -5.58 1.22
C MET A 94 -4.58 -6.47 1.25
N LEU A 95 -4.26 -7.12 2.37
CA LEU A 95 -3.18 -8.12 2.42
C LEU A 95 -3.43 -9.31 1.48
N HIS A 96 -4.67 -9.53 1.04
CA HIS A 96 -5.01 -10.53 0.03
C HIS A 96 -4.47 -10.17 -1.37
N VAL A 97 -3.78 -9.04 -1.55
CA VAL A 97 -2.99 -8.76 -2.77
C VAL A 97 -1.74 -9.63 -2.86
N ARG A 98 -1.26 -10.22 -1.74
CA ARG A 98 -0.03 -11.03 -1.67
C ARG A 98 0.09 -12.11 -2.75
N PRO A 99 -0.95 -12.91 -3.08
CA PRO A 99 -0.88 -13.91 -4.15
C PRO A 99 -0.71 -13.32 -5.56
N HIS A 100 -0.89 -12.01 -5.72
CA HIS A 100 -0.89 -11.30 -6.99
C HIS A 100 0.35 -10.42 -7.21
N THR A 101 1.29 -10.37 -6.25
CA THR A 101 2.52 -9.59 -6.36
C THR A 101 3.72 -10.30 -5.75
N LYS A 102 4.92 -10.03 -6.27
CA LYS A 102 6.18 -10.48 -5.68
C LYS A 102 6.73 -9.48 -4.65
N LEU A 103 6.19 -8.26 -4.62
CA LEU A 103 6.63 -7.21 -3.70
C LEU A 103 6.24 -7.57 -2.26
N PRO A 104 7.09 -7.33 -1.25
CA PRO A 104 6.70 -7.50 0.14
C PRO A 104 5.55 -6.53 0.48
N VAL A 105 4.50 -7.04 1.13
CA VAL A 105 3.34 -6.25 1.54
C VAL A 105 3.16 -6.33 3.05
N ALA A 106 3.11 -5.19 3.72
CA ALA A 106 2.98 -5.11 5.18
C ALA A 106 1.76 -4.27 5.59
N LEU A 107 1.14 -4.67 6.70
CA LEU A 107 0.06 -3.90 7.31
C LEU A 107 0.66 -2.84 8.23
N VAL A 108 0.17 -1.61 8.10
CA VAL A 108 0.51 -0.46 8.95
C VAL A 108 -0.75 -0.04 9.67
N VAL A 109 -0.73 -0.08 10.99
CA VAL A 109 -1.81 0.45 11.84
C VAL A 109 -1.23 1.48 12.79
N ARG A 110 -2.03 2.48 13.16
CA ARG A 110 -1.64 3.42 14.20
C ARG A 110 -1.45 2.67 15.52
N ARG A 111 -0.50 3.10 16.35
CA ARG A 111 -0.10 2.44 17.60
C ARG A 111 -1.18 2.55 18.67
N ASP A 112 -2.25 1.79 18.50
CA ASP A 112 -3.28 1.51 19.49
C ASP A 112 -3.44 0.00 19.71
N THR A 113 -2.89 -0.81 18.80
CA THR A 113 -2.91 -2.28 18.86
C THR A 113 -1.60 -2.81 19.46
N PRO A 114 -1.64 -3.70 20.46
CA PRO A 114 -0.45 -4.40 20.95
C PRO A 114 0.21 -5.17 19.81
N PRO A 115 1.55 -5.27 19.78
CA PRO A 115 2.22 -5.95 18.70
C PRO A 115 1.99 -7.46 18.84
N THR A 116 1.68 -8.14 17.74
CA THR A 116 1.81 -9.59 17.63
C THR A 116 3.29 -9.99 17.59
N ALA A 117 3.58 -11.29 17.72
CA ALA A 117 4.95 -11.82 17.79
C ALA A 117 5.85 -11.42 16.60
N SER A 118 5.28 -11.11 15.43
CA SER A 118 6.01 -10.69 14.23
C SER A 118 5.96 -9.19 13.95
N SER A 119 5.07 -8.44 14.60
CA SER A 119 4.92 -7.00 14.37
C SER A 119 5.91 -6.18 15.20
N PHE A 120 6.20 -4.97 14.73
CA PHE A 120 7.11 -4.07 15.40
C PHE A 120 6.63 -2.63 15.33
N TYR A 121 7.03 -1.85 16.34
CA TYR A 121 6.71 -0.45 16.39
C TYR A 121 7.76 0.41 15.69
N VAL A 122 7.28 1.40 14.95
CA VAL A 122 8.09 2.41 14.28
C VAL A 122 7.38 3.75 14.39
N GLY A 123 8.00 4.77 14.98
CA GLY A 123 7.39 6.11 15.11
C GLY A 123 6.08 6.10 15.91
N THR A 124 4.94 6.30 15.26
CA THR A 124 3.56 6.22 15.80
C THR A 124 2.77 5.02 15.26
N ALA A 125 3.42 4.16 14.46
CA ALA A 125 2.81 3.03 13.79
C ALA A 125 3.25 1.69 14.37
N CYS A 126 2.39 0.68 14.20
CA CYS A 126 2.68 -0.74 14.33
C CYS A 126 2.68 -1.34 12.91
N VAL A 127 3.78 -2.01 12.57
CA VAL A 127 3.97 -2.64 11.27
C VAL A 127 3.98 -4.15 11.45
N SER A 128 3.09 -4.84 10.74
CA SER A 128 3.05 -6.29 10.68
C SER A 128 3.65 -6.76 9.35
N PRO A 129 4.86 -7.36 9.34
CA PRO A 129 5.50 -7.84 8.13
C PRO A 129 4.71 -9.00 7.49
N PRO A 130 4.96 -9.32 6.20
CA PRO A 130 4.34 -10.46 5.55
C PRO A 130 4.61 -11.76 6.31
N SER A 131 3.56 -12.54 6.60
CA SER A 131 3.65 -13.81 7.34
C SER A 131 4.32 -14.93 6.54
N ASP A 132 4.42 -14.78 5.22
CA ASP A 132 4.78 -15.83 4.27
C ASP A 132 6.27 -15.85 3.90
N HIS A 133 7.03 -14.78 4.18
CA HIS A 133 8.47 -14.66 3.86
C HIS A 133 9.27 -14.02 5.02
N PRO A 134 9.47 -14.73 6.14
CA PRO A 134 10.21 -14.21 7.30
C PRO A 134 11.65 -13.81 6.97
N GLU A 135 12.27 -14.40 5.95
CA GLU A 135 13.62 -14.10 5.49
C GLU A 135 13.80 -12.65 4.98
N HIS A 136 12.71 -12.03 4.50
CA HIS A 136 12.73 -10.64 4.05
C HIS A 136 12.36 -9.63 5.16
N ALA A 137 11.94 -10.10 6.34
CA ALA A 137 11.46 -9.23 7.41
C ALA A 137 12.52 -8.23 7.88
N SER A 138 13.79 -8.63 7.96
CA SER A 138 14.89 -7.74 8.39
C SER A 138 15.21 -6.64 7.37
N GLN A 139 15.22 -6.97 6.07
CA GLN A 139 15.45 -5.98 5.00
C GLN A 139 14.29 -5.00 4.89
N LEU A 140 13.06 -5.53 4.98
CA LEU A 140 11.83 -4.76 5.05
C LEU A 140 11.85 -3.77 6.21
N ARG A 141 12.23 -4.26 7.40
CA ARG A 141 12.36 -3.43 8.60
C ARG A 141 13.35 -2.30 8.39
N ALA A 142 14.52 -2.56 7.82
CA ALA A 142 15.52 -1.52 7.57
C ALA A 142 15.02 -0.43 6.57
N ALA A 143 14.30 -0.84 5.52
CA ALA A 143 13.70 0.11 4.58
C ALA A 143 12.66 1.00 5.28
N ILE A 144 11.77 0.40 6.08
CA ILE A 144 10.73 1.14 6.83
C ILE A 144 11.37 2.07 7.87
N GLU A 145 12.38 1.60 8.61
CA GLU A 145 13.12 2.41 9.60
C GLU A 145 13.78 3.64 8.95
N THR A 146 14.25 3.51 7.71
CA THR A 146 14.79 4.64 6.96
C THR A 146 13.70 5.63 6.56
N LEU A 147 12.54 5.14 6.11
CA LEU A 147 11.42 5.98 5.68
C LEU A 147 10.84 6.81 6.84
N VAL A 148 10.69 6.22 8.02
CA VAL A 148 10.08 6.91 9.17
C VAL A 148 10.93 8.01 9.78
N ALA A 149 12.21 8.09 9.40
CA ALA A 149 13.05 9.22 9.79
C ALA A 149 12.51 10.54 9.19
N SER A 150 11.75 10.45 8.10
CA SER A 150 11.21 11.61 7.36
C SER A 150 9.69 11.59 7.21
N VAL A 151 9.02 10.44 7.38
CA VAL A 151 7.61 10.24 7.02
C VAL A 151 6.82 9.59 8.15
N ASP A 152 5.69 10.19 8.53
CA ASP A 152 4.68 9.47 9.32
C ASP A 152 4.00 8.44 8.42
N LEU A 153 4.12 7.14 8.71
CA LEU A 153 3.60 6.07 7.83
C LEU A 153 2.08 6.11 7.63
N CYS A 154 1.33 6.79 8.51
CA CYS A 154 -0.12 6.93 8.33
C CYS A 154 -0.48 8.05 7.35
N GLU A 155 0.34 9.09 7.24
CA GLU A 155 0.07 10.31 6.47
C GLU A 155 -0.08 10.06 4.94
N PRO A 156 0.73 9.19 4.28
CA PRO A 156 0.53 8.89 2.88
C PRO A 156 -0.84 8.28 2.56
N PHE A 157 -1.44 7.51 3.48
CA PHE A 157 -2.79 6.99 3.27
C PHE A 157 -3.85 8.08 3.36
N GLU A 158 -3.66 9.08 4.22
CA GLU A 158 -4.53 10.26 4.29
C GLU A 158 -4.43 11.08 2.99
N ARG A 159 -3.24 11.24 2.44
CA ARG A 159 -3.04 11.89 1.13
C ARG A 159 -3.77 11.17 0.00
N ILE A 160 -3.70 9.83 -0.04
CA ILE A 160 -4.44 9.04 -1.03
C ILE A 160 -5.95 9.31 -0.91
N ARG A 161 -6.49 9.29 0.31
CA ARG A 161 -7.90 9.56 0.58
C ARG A 161 -8.31 10.96 0.11
N ALA A 162 -7.53 11.97 0.47
CA ALA A 162 -7.78 13.35 0.08
C ALA A 162 -7.74 13.53 -1.45
N ALA A 163 -6.79 12.90 -2.14
CA ALA A 163 -6.69 12.95 -3.60
C ALA A 163 -7.88 12.28 -4.29
N ILE A 164 -8.32 11.11 -3.80
CA ILE A 164 -9.52 10.42 -4.30
C ILE A 164 -10.77 11.25 -4.06
N GLU A 165 -10.90 11.87 -2.89
CA GLU A 165 -12.04 12.73 -2.55
C GLU A 165 -12.10 13.95 -3.46
N GLU A 166 -10.97 14.62 -3.70
CA GLU A 166 -10.89 15.77 -4.62
C GLU A 166 -11.29 15.36 -6.05
N ALA A 167 -10.80 14.21 -6.53
CA ALA A 167 -11.14 13.70 -7.85
C ALA A 167 -12.63 13.36 -8.04
N GLN A 168 -13.38 13.18 -6.95
CA GLN A 168 -14.84 12.95 -7.00
C GLN A 168 -15.66 14.23 -7.12
N ARG A 169 -15.06 15.41 -6.90
CA ARG A 169 -15.78 16.70 -6.93
C ARG A 169 -15.84 17.34 -8.31
N HIS A 170 -15.14 16.78 -9.30
CA HIS A 170 -15.08 17.23 -10.70
C HIS A 170 -15.67 16.18 -11.62
#